data_AF-D1W3J4-F1
#
_entry.id   AF-D1W3J4-F1
#
_cell.length_a   1.000
_cell.length_b   1.000
_cell.length_c   1.000
_cell.angle_alpha   90.00
_cell.angle_beta   90.00
_cell.angle_gamma   90.00
#
_symmetry.space_group_name_H-M   'P 1'
#
loop_
_entity.id
_entity.type
_entity.pdbx_description
1 polymer ?
#
loop_
_entity_poly.entity_id
_entity_poly.type
_entity_poly.pdbx_seq_one_letter_code
_entity_poly.pdbx_strand_id
1 'polypeptide(L)'
;MRHLYYHLTTICLLLIAVFSSCSDSEDVRPNVDRFLRLQHTSITINVGEEYLLKASVDTLAGKNYQLVWSVGNSSLASIEKSDQQMGLIKGLQPGTTTIKVETDDHKLMYFADLTVLEGAPSLKLLTIGSGLANQSANEALVQMAKAAGHPMVVCNIFEDKASLSKHLRNIANNANAYDYKRIDERLNANNQRNQSLRDVVNNENWDYIAIEESADSAGFQKGYKEVLPELIKQLKEWSTNPNLKILIHQPWAYSSTATTPGFKQFDNDQLKMFNSIVTATQSATNQVTRIVPVGTAIQNARTTYLGESVINGDIELNATSGQYIAAMTWIEALFGIDVSASPLMIPQMSEYVNNLYKLSAHNAIIHSKQVIDMVDFKSANPFILDHPIYIDFGDKATPLPFNSFIDPEKPVSNLIDKAGNSTYFNIEATSAFGKLNRREISNTLGFPESVCQDMFFRDGRKPGQGIGSFKVSNMNTTKKYTFVFYGAINDKNTGTRFKVRGVNEGQMDLSNDYNKDKLAIIENIQPRQDGTVDIELTMAPFNTQWGGFFGVNAMIIVPEGYSGSY
;
A
#
# COMPACT_ATOMS: atom_id res chain seq x y z
N MET A 1 1.03 -28.71 44.65
CA MET A 1 0.46 -27.83 45.69
C MET A 1 -0.78 -27.17 45.10
N ARG A 2 -1.94 -27.22 45.79
CA ARG A 2 -3.20 -26.63 45.31
C ARG A 2 -3.40 -25.25 45.95
N HIS A 3 -3.77 -24.24 45.16
CA HIS A 3 -4.31 -22.99 45.68
C HIS A 3 -5.77 -23.16 46.07
N LEU A 4 -6.20 -22.64 47.24
CA LEU A 4 -7.52 -22.03 47.43
C LEU A 4 -7.64 -21.34 48.81
N TYR A 5 -8.13 -20.08 48.82
CA TYR A 5 -8.78 -19.35 49.94
C TYR A 5 -7.97 -19.12 51.25
N TYR A 6 -8.22 -18.13 52.12
CA TYR A 6 -9.15 -16.98 52.27
C TYR A 6 -8.38 -15.85 53.02
N HIS A 7 -8.81 -14.60 53.25
CA HIS A 7 -9.98 -13.75 52.98
C HIS A 7 -9.48 -12.27 53.00
N LEU A 8 -10.23 -11.30 52.43
CA LEU A 8 -10.27 -9.94 53.01
C LEU A 8 -11.62 -9.24 52.76
N THR A 9 -12.40 -9.09 53.82
CA THR A 9 -13.71 -8.42 53.83
C THR A 9 -13.54 -6.93 54.08
N THR A 10 -13.91 -6.08 53.10
CA THR A 10 -14.06 -4.64 53.34
C THR A 10 -15.55 -4.31 53.43
N ILE A 11 -15.94 -3.77 54.58
CA ILE A 11 -17.33 -3.46 54.93
C ILE A 11 -17.68 -2.09 54.36
N CYS A 12 -18.64 -2.03 53.43
CA CYS A 12 -19.32 -0.78 53.09
C CYS A 12 -20.55 -0.63 54.00
N LEU A 13 -20.54 0.34 54.91
CA LEU A 13 -21.73 0.72 55.68
C LEU A 13 -22.81 1.28 54.73
N LEU A 14 -24.03 0.73 54.82
CA LEU A 14 -25.22 1.46 54.38
C LEU A 14 -25.47 2.62 55.35
N LEU A 15 -25.43 3.85 54.84
CA LEU A 15 -26.00 5.01 55.51
C LEU A 15 -27.39 5.27 54.91
N ILE A 16 -28.42 4.74 55.59
CA ILE A 16 -29.82 5.00 55.25
C ILE A 16 -30.17 6.40 55.76
N ALA A 17 -30.06 7.40 54.88
CA ALA A 17 -30.59 8.72 55.15
C ALA A 17 -32.10 8.73 54.81
N VAL A 18 -32.94 8.59 55.84
CA VAL A 18 -34.38 8.80 55.72
C VAL A 18 -34.62 10.30 55.54
N PHE A 19 -34.95 10.72 54.32
CA PHE A 19 -35.54 12.03 54.08
C PHE A 19 -37.05 11.90 53.99
N SER A 20 -37.74 12.62 54.90
CA SER A 20 -39.19 12.68 54.95
C SER A 20 -39.78 13.18 53.63
N SER A 21 -40.89 12.56 53.23
CA SER A 21 -41.77 13.07 52.19
C SER A 21 -42.41 14.40 52.63
N CYS A 22 -41.78 15.52 52.29
CA CYS A 22 -42.48 16.80 52.12
C CYS A 22 -43.11 16.82 50.73
N SER A 23 -44.43 16.68 50.68
CA SER A 23 -45.22 16.76 49.45
C SER A 23 -45.50 18.22 49.09
N ASP A 24 -44.48 18.95 48.65
CA ASP A 24 -44.67 20.19 47.91
C ASP A 24 -44.45 19.92 46.43
N SER A 25 -45.54 19.92 45.67
CA SER A 25 -45.54 19.68 44.23
C SER A 25 -45.16 20.96 43.47
N GLU A 26 -43.92 21.42 43.64
CA GLU A 26 -43.28 22.21 42.58
C GLU A 26 -42.62 21.24 41.59
N ASP A 27 -43.30 21.01 40.47
CA ASP A 27 -42.76 20.33 39.29
C ASP A 27 -41.73 21.27 38.64
N VAL A 28 -40.55 21.39 39.28
CA VAL A 28 -39.40 22.18 38.78
C VAL A 28 -38.80 21.45 37.59
N ARG A 29 -39.53 21.49 36.48
CA ARG A 29 -38.98 21.20 35.17
C ARG A 29 -37.95 22.29 34.88
N PRO A 30 -36.67 21.95 34.65
CA PRO A 30 -35.72 22.96 34.18
C PRO A 30 -36.30 23.55 32.89
N ASN A 31 -36.33 24.88 32.80
CA ASN A 31 -36.86 25.55 31.62
C ASN A 31 -35.92 25.31 30.42
N VAL A 32 -36.27 24.34 29.57
CA VAL A 32 -35.49 23.92 28.39
C VAL A 32 -35.84 24.75 27.15
N ASP A 33 -36.70 25.76 27.27
CA ASP A 33 -37.26 26.49 26.12
C ASP A 33 -36.24 27.40 25.42
N ARG A 34 -35.05 27.61 26.00
CA ARG A 34 -33.96 28.39 25.40
C ARG A 34 -32.60 27.70 25.49
N PHE A 35 -31.88 27.63 24.38
CA PHE A 35 -30.52 27.09 24.35
C PHE A 35 -29.66 27.69 23.24
N LEU A 36 -28.35 27.70 23.49
CA LEU A 36 -27.28 27.85 22.50
C LEU A 36 -26.27 26.73 22.77
N ARG A 37 -25.89 25.98 21.73
CA ARG A 37 -24.94 24.87 21.81
C ARG A 37 -24.03 24.88 20.60
N LEU A 38 -22.81 24.36 20.76
CA LEU A 38 -21.90 24.07 19.65
C LEU A 38 -21.99 22.61 19.22
N GLN A 39 -21.72 22.34 17.94
CA GLN A 39 -21.66 20.99 17.38
C GLN A 39 -20.60 20.12 18.08
N HIS A 40 -19.45 20.74 18.44
CA HIS A 40 -18.35 20.11 19.14
C HIS A 40 -17.91 20.96 20.32
N THR A 41 -17.53 20.32 21.42
CA THR A 41 -17.05 20.97 22.66
C THR A 41 -15.53 21.10 22.73
N SER A 42 -14.80 20.38 21.87
CA SER A 42 -13.35 20.43 21.74
C SER A 42 -12.98 20.26 20.27
N ILE A 43 -12.08 21.11 19.77
CA ILE A 43 -11.65 21.19 18.38
C ILE A 43 -10.13 21.14 18.34
N THR A 44 -9.58 20.43 17.36
CA THR A 44 -8.13 20.37 17.13
C THR A 44 -7.86 20.60 15.65
N ILE A 45 -7.02 21.59 15.36
CA ILE A 45 -6.60 21.97 14.00
C ILE A 45 -5.09 22.23 13.98
N ASN A 46 -4.46 22.20 12.83
CA ASN A 46 -3.09 22.63 12.61
C ASN A 46 -3.01 24.13 12.27
N VAL A 47 -1.82 24.74 12.41
CA VAL A 47 -1.57 26.10 11.90
C VAL A 47 -1.88 26.17 10.41
N GLY A 48 -2.69 27.17 10.01
CA GLY A 48 -3.14 27.38 8.64
C GLY A 48 -4.41 26.64 8.24
N GLU A 49 -4.86 25.62 8.98
CA GLU A 49 -6.16 24.98 8.74
C GLU A 49 -7.33 25.92 9.03
N GLU A 50 -8.42 25.71 8.29
CA GLU A 50 -9.71 26.36 8.45
C GLU A 50 -10.75 25.32 8.90
N TYR A 51 -11.66 25.73 9.79
CA TYR A 51 -12.70 24.88 10.37
C TYR A 51 -14.01 25.64 10.55
N LEU A 52 -15.10 25.09 10.04
CA LEU A 52 -16.45 25.64 10.07
C LEU A 52 -17.23 25.05 11.24
N LEU A 53 -17.27 25.78 12.35
CA LEU A 53 -17.98 25.39 13.57
C LEU A 53 -19.44 25.86 13.52
N LYS A 54 -20.36 24.92 13.76
CA LYS A 54 -21.82 25.15 13.69
C LYS A 54 -22.39 25.28 15.10
N ALA A 55 -23.27 26.25 15.29
CA ALA A 55 -24.08 26.42 16.48
C ALA A 55 -25.51 25.91 16.25
N SER A 56 -26.18 25.49 17.32
CA SER A 56 -27.61 25.18 17.35
C SER A 56 -28.29 26.00 18.42
N VAL A 57 -29.44 26.58 18.09
CA VAL A 57 -30.26 27.44 18.96
C VAL A 57 -31.72 26.96 18.99
N ASP A 58 -32.46 27.37 20.02
CA ASP A 58 -33.91 27.14 20.07
C ASP A 58 -34.66 27.92 18.96
N THR A 59 -35.88 27.46 18.67
CA THR A 59 -36.79 28.04 17.68
C THR A 59 -37.99 28.77 18.31
N LEU A 60 -38.06 28.81 19.64
CA LEU A 60 -39.24 29.26 20.40
C LEU A 60 -39.31 30.77 20.58
N ALA A 61 -38.17 31.46 20.60
CA ALA A 61 -38.15 32.91 20.36
C ALA A 61 -38.16 33.16 18.85
N GLY A 62 -39.30 33.62 18.31
CA GLY A 62 -39.46 33.92 16.88
C GLY A 62 -38.61 35.10 16.40
N LYS A 63 -37.31 34.88 16.20
CA LYS A 63 -36.34 35.66 15.41
C LYS A 63 -34.99 34.94 15.40
N ASN A 64 -34.30 34.99 14.27
CA ASN A 64 -32.96 34.44 14.11
C ASN A 64 -32.00 35.12 15.11
N TYR A 65 -31.57 34.39 16.14
CA TYR A 65 -30.55 34.86 17.07
C TYR A 65 -29.29 35.29 16.30
N GLN A 66 -28.88 36.55 16.45
CA GLN A 66 -27.63 37.00 15.85
C GLN A 66 -26.48 36.53 16.74
N LEU A 67 -25.76 35.51 16.27
CA LEU A 67 -24.61 35.00 16.99
C LEU A 67 -23.37 35.87 16.75
N VAL A 68 -22.66 36.12 17.84
CA VAL A 68 -21.35 36.76 17.93
C VAL A 68 -20.33 35.68 18.30
N TRP A 69 -19.21 35.66 17.58
CA TRP A 69 -18.15 34.66 17.71
C TRP A 69 -16.86 35.33 18.14
N SER A 70 -16.12 34.73 19.07
CA SER A 70 -14.82 35.23 19.53
C SER A 70 -13.90 34.08 19.98
N VAL A 71 -12.59 34.36 19.99
CA VAL A 71 -11.55 33.47 20.50
C VAL A 71 -10.87 34.16 21.69
N GLY A 72 -10.62 33.42 22.77
CA GLY A 72 -10.04 33.95 24.01
C GLY A 72 -8.62 34.49 23.86
N ASN A 73 -7.82 33.90 22.96
CA ASN A 73 -6.50 34.41 22.57
C ASN A 73 -6.37 34.50 21.04
N SER A 74 -6.52 35.72 20.51
CA SER A 74 -6.45 36.02 19.08
C SER A 74 -5.06 35.89 18.45
N SER A 75 -3.98 35.66 19.23
CA SER A 75 -2.67 35.32 18.66
C SER A 75 -2.59 33.87 18.18
N LEU A 76 -3.43 32.99 18.74
CA LEU A 76 -3.41 31.54 18.44
C LEU A 76 -4.38 31.17 17.33
N ALA A 77 -5.56 31.80 17.27
CA ALA A 77 -6.55 31.58 16.24
C ALA A 77 -7.42 32.82 15.99
N SER A 78 -7.92 32.97 14.77
CA SER A 78 -9.03 33.90 14.47
C SER A 78 -10.35 33.14 14.33
N ILE A 79 -11.46 33.84 14.54
CA ILE A 79 -12.79 33.36 14.18
C ILE A 79 -13.59 34.49 13.53
N GLU A 80 -14.24 34.18 12.41
CA GLU A 80 -15.08 35.11 11.67
C GLU A 80 -16.47 34.51 11.46
N LYS A 81 -17.51 35.35 11.40
CA LYS A 81 -18.87 34.88 11.16
C LYS A 81 -19.02 34.52 9.68
N SER A 82 -19.16 33.23 9.38
CA SER A 82 -19.36 32.73 8.01
C SER A 82 -20.84 32.74 7.59
N ASP A 83 -21.76 32.58 8.55
CA ASP A 83 -23.21 32.64 8.36
C ASP A 83 -23.89 32.92 9.72
N GLN A 84 -25.22 33.02 9.77
CA GLN A 84 -26.00 33.29 10.98
C GLN A 84 -25.64 32.35 12.15
N GLN A 85 -25.40 31.07 11.87
CA GLN A 85 -25.13 30.02 12.86
C GLN A 85 -23.72 29.41 12.74
N MET A 86 -22.80 29.99 11.96
CA MET A 86 -21.50 29.38 11.67
C MET A 86 -20.33 30.34 11.89
N GLY A 87 -19.32 29.87 12.62
CA GLY A 87 -18.03 30.53 12.81
C GLY A 87 -16.94 29.82 12.01
N LEU A 88 -16.24 30.54 11.15
CA LEU A 88 -15.04 30.07 10.46
C LEU A 88 -13.83 30.35 11.33
N ILE A 89 -13.22 29.30 11.88
CA ILE A 89 -12.01 29.33 12.69
C ILE A 89 -10.79 29.16 11.76
N LYS A 90 -9.70 29.84 12.08
CA LYS A 90 -8.39 29.62 11.43
C LYS A 90 -7.27 29.53 12.46
N GLY A 91 -6.44 28.49 12.37
CA GLY A 91 -5.26 28.31 13.23
C GLY A 91 -4.13 29.25 12.82
N LEU A 92 -3.57 30.03 13.76
CA LEU A 92 -2.53 31.03 13.51
C LEU A 92 -1.19 30.67 14.17
N GLN A 93 -1.20 30.21 15.43
CA GLN A 93 0.00 29.80 16.17
C GLN A 93 -0.31 28.60 17.08
N PRO A 94 0.65 27.70 17.34
CA PRO A 94 0.44 26.55 18.20
C PRO A 94 0.11 26.95 19.65
N GLY A 95 -0.85 26.25 20.26
CA GLY A 95 -1.28 26.50 21.64
C GLY A 95 -2.74 26.12 21.89
N THR A 96 -3.23 26.42 23.09
CA THR A 96 -4.62 26.19 23.48
C THR A 96 -5.34 27.49 23.80
N THR A 97 -6.62 27.56 23.43
CA THR A 97 -7.50 28.70 23.68
C THR A 97 -8.95 28.23 23.75
N THR A 98 -9.88 29.14 24.05
CA THR A 98 -11.32 28.86 24.03
C THR A 98 -11.98 29.62 22.89
N ILE A 99 -12.94 28.97 22.23
CA ILE A 99 -13.93 29.63 21.37
C ILE A 99 -15.13 29.98 22.24
N LYS A 100 -15.68 31.17 22.05
CA LYS A 100 -16.93 31.63 22.65
C LYS A 100 -17.92 31.97 21.54
N VAL A 101 -19.13 31.43 21.64
CA VAL A 101 -20.29 31.89 20.89
C VAL A 101 -21.31 32.48 21.86
N GLU A 102 -21.94 33.59 21.52
CA GLU A 102 -22.99 34.21 22.31
C GLU A 102 -24.05 34.87 21.44
N THR A 103 -25.23 35.11 22.01
CA THR A 103 -26.25 35.98 21.41
C THR A 103 -25.83 37.45 21.51
N ASP A 104 -26.28 38.27 20.55
CA ASP A 104 -26.09 39.73 20.53
C ASP A 104 -26.67 40.44 21.77
N ASP A 105 -27.69 39.87 22.41
CA ASP A 105 -28.24 40.33 23.67
C ASP A 105 -27.51 39.79 24.93
N HIS A 106 -26.42 39.04 24.74
CA HIS A 106 -25.58 38.40 25.74
C HIS A 106 -26.29 37.44 26.73
N LYS A 107 -27.54 37.03 26.46
CA LYS A 107 -28.30 36.15 27.39
C LYS A 107 -27.96 34.68 27.26
N LEU A 108 -27.50 34.22 26.10
CA LEU A 108 -27.08 32.84 25.88
C LEU A 108 -25.62 32.84 25.42
N MET A 109 -24.81 31.96 26.01
CA MET A 109 -23.40 31.80 25.67
C MET A 109 -22.98 30.33 25.76
N TYR A 110 -22.04 29.92 24.93
CA TYR A 110 -21.45 28.58 24.94
C TYR A 110 -19.96 28.66 24.60
N PHE A 111 -19.18 27.72 25.14
CA PHE A 111 -17.73 27.65 24.95
C PHE A 111 -17.31 26.30 24.39
N ALA A 112 -16.22 26.28 23.62
CA ALA A 112 -15.52 25.07 23.21
C ALA A 112 -14.01 25.27 23.35
N ASP A 113 -13.30 24.19 23.66
CA ASP A 113 -11.84 24.19 23.68
C ASP A 113 -11.29 24.14 22.25
N LEU A 114 -10.23 24.90 21.99
CA LEU A 114 -9.51 24.92 20.71
C LEU A 114 -8.03 24.65 20.95
N THR A 115 -7.52 23.57 20.36
CA THR A 115 -6.08 23.28 20.28
C THR A 115 -5.59 23.54 18.86
N VAL A 116 -4.57 24.38 18.72
CA VAL A 116 -3.84 24.59 17.46
C VAL A 116 -2.51 23.84 17.56
N LEU A 117 -2.27 22.90 16.65
CA LEU A 117 -1.05 22.08 16.57
C LEU A 117 -0.01 22.70 15.65
N GLU A 118 1.26 22.43 15.95
CA GLU A 118 2.40 22.76 15.09
C GLU A 118 2.51 21.80 13.90
N GLY A 119 3.12 22.27 12.81
CA GLY A 119 3.37 21.49 11.60
C GLY A 119 2.19 21.50 10.62
N ALA A 120 2.47 21.07 9.39
CA ALA A 120 1.43 20.87 8.37
C ALA A 120 0.56 19.65 8.74
N PRO A 121 -0.77 19.71 8.54
CA PRO A 121 -1.65 18.56 8.78
C PRO A 121 -1.33 17.42 7.80
N SER A 122 -1.44 16.18 8.28
CA SER A 122 -1.50 15.00 7.41
C SER A 122 -2.83 15.01 6.64
N LEU A 123 -2.80 14.79 5.32
CA LEU A 123 -3.99 14.87 4.46
C LEU A 123 -5.07 13.87 4.91
N LYS A 124 -6.33 14.32 5.00
CA LYS A 124 -7.47 13.50 5.46
C LYS A 124 -8.36 13.10 4.28
N LEU A 125 -8.31 11.82 3.91
CA LEU A 125 -9.17 11.22 2.89
C LEU A 125 -10.23 10.31 3.52
N LEU A 126 -11.51 10.59 3.23
CA LEU A 126 -12.61 9.65 3.46
C LEU A 126 -13.05 9.05 2.12
N THR A 127 -13.20 7.73 2.03
CA THR A 127 -13.93 7.08 0.93
C THR A 127 -15.31 6.64 1.40
N ILE A 128 -16.34 6.85 0.56
CA ILE A 128 -17.72 6.41 0.76
C ILE A 128 -18.04 5.45 -0.37
N GLY A 129 -18.41 4.20 -0.08
CA GLY A 129 -18.68 3.24 -1.16
C GLY A 129 -19.21 1.88 -0.76
N SER A 130 -18.95 0.93 -1.67
CA SER A 130 -19.45 -0.45 -1.64
C SER A 130 -18.44 -1.47 -1.10
N GLY A 131 -17.18 -1.07 -0.99
CA GLY A 131 -16.07 -1.87 -0.46
C GLY A 131 -14.84 -1.93 -1.36
N LEU A 132 -14.94 -1.56 -2.66
CA LEU A 132 -13.78 -1.56 -3.57
C LEU A 132 -12.83 -0.40 -3.26
N ALA A 133 -13.35 0.77 -2.89
CA ALA A 133 -12.54 1.91 -2.44
C ALA A 133 -11.65 1.53 -1.25
N ASN A 134 -12.12 0.68 -0.32
CA ASN A 134 -11.34 0.15 0.79
C ASN A 134 -10.20 -0.79 0.37
N GLN A 135 -10.23 -1.35 -0.85
CA GLN A 135 -9.12 -2.13 -1.41
C GLN A 135 -8.08 -1.25 -2.11
N SER A 136 -8.45 -0.06 -2.59
CA SER A 136 -7.55 0.88 -3.29
C SER A 136 -6.93 1.93 -2.36
N ALA A 137 -7.71 2.44 -1.41
CA ALA A 137 -7.31 3.38 -0.39
C ALA A 137 -7.09 2.62 0.93
N ASN A 138 -5.94 1.95 1.01
CA ASN A 138 -5.61 1.04 2.11
C ASN A 138 -4.20 1.33 2.69
N GLU A 139 -3.67 0.39 3.47
CA GLU A 139 -2.36 0.46 4.10
C GLU A 139 -1.21 0.72 3.08
N ALA A 140 -1.31 0.19 1.86
CA ALA A 140 -0.32 0.45 0.81
C ALA A 140 -0.35 1.91 0.34
N LEU A 141 -1.53 2.54 0.24
CA LEU A 141 -1.63 3.97 -0.04
C LEU A 141 -0.97 4.80 1.06
N VAL A 142 -1.29 4.55 2.33
CA VAL A 142 -0.71 5.31 3.45
C VAL A 142 0.82 5.13 3.53
N GLN A 143 1.31 3.90 3.34
CA GLN A 143 2.74 3.60 3.30
C GLN A 143 3.46 4.35 2.16
N MET A 144 2.92 4.28 0.95
CA MET A 144 3.56 4.84 -0.24
C MET A 144 3.45 6.37 -0.30
N ALA A 145 2.35 6.96 0.18
CA ALA A 145 2.21 8.41 0.32
C ALA A 145 3.22 8.96 1.34
N LYS A 146 3.40 8.28 2.48
CA LYS A 146 4.43 8.62 3.47
C LYS A 146 5.85 8.50 2.90
N ALA A 147 6.14 7.46 2.12
CA ALA A 147 7.42 7.30 1.43
C ALA A 147 7.66 8.39 0.36
N ALA A 148 6.60 8.95 -0.23
CA ALA A 148 6.66 10.11 -1.11
C ALA A 148 6.76 11.47 -0.37
N GLY A 149 6.82 11.48 0.97
CA GLY A 149 6.89 12.71 1.77
C GLY A 149 5.52 13.34 2.11
N HIS A 150 4.42 12.65 1.83
CA HIS A 150 3.05 13.13 2.03
C HIS A 150 2.30 12.24 3.03
N PRO A 151 2.46 12.45 4.35
CA PRO A 151 1.71 11.69 5.35
C PRO A 151 0.21 11.98 5.23
N MET A 152 -0.60 10.93 5.41
CA MET A 152 -2.05 11.00 5.27
C MET A 152 -2.76 10.06 6.24
N VAL A 153 -4.02 10.38 6.52
CA VAL A 153 -4.99 9.51 7.19
C VAL A 153 -6.01 9.08 6.14
N VAL A 154 -6.25 7.78 6.04
CA VAL A 154 -7.27 7.21 5.15
C VAL A 154 -8.36 6.59 5.98
N CYS A 155 -9.59 6.96 5.69
CA CYS A 155 -10.78 6.34 6.25
C CYS A 155 -11.71 5.84 5.16
N ASN A 156 -12.34 4.69 5.39
CA ASN A 156 -13.26 4.06 4.45
C ASN A 156 -14.57 3.79 5.20
N ILE A 157 -15.66 4.42 4.79
CA ILE A 157 -17.02 4.12 5.25
C ILE A 157 -17.78 3.40 4.14
N PHE A 158 -18.28 2.20 4.42
CA PHE A 158 -18.89 1.36 3.39
C PHE A 158 -20.02 0.48 3.91
N GLU A 159 -20.91 0.10 3.00
CA GLU A 159 -21.93 -0.94 3.18
C GLU A 159 -21.82 -1.85 1.94
N ASP A 160 -21.76 -3.17 2.13
CA ASP A 160 -21.51 -4.12 1.03
C ASP A 160 -22.49 -3.90 -0.13
N LYS A 161 -21.94 -3.71 -1.35
CA LYS A 161 -22.68 -3.48 -2.60
C LYS A 161 -23.61 -2.26 -2.58
N ALA A 162 -23.50 -1.36 -1.60
CA ALA A 162 -24.29 -0.14 -1.56
C ALA A 162 -24.02 0.74 -2.79
N SER A 163 -25.10 1.10 -3.49
CA SER A 163 -25.05 2.06 -4.58
C SER A 163 -25.22 3.50 -4.08
N LEU A 164 -24.96 4.50 -4.93
CA LEU A 164 -25.27 5.91 -4.64
C LEU A 164 -26.73 6.09 -4.17
N SER A 165 -27.65 5.35 -4.78
CA SER A 165 -29.08 5.31 -4.40
C SER A 165 -29.34 4.67 -3.03
N LYS A 166 -28.48 3.73 -2.58
CA LYS A 166 -28.53 3.16 -1.23
C LYS A 166 -27.97 4.14 -0.21
N HIS A 167 -26.84 4.80 -0.50
CA HIS A 167 -26.27 5.83 0.36
C HIS A 167 -27.26 6.96 0.65
N LEU A 168 -27.90 7.53 -0.39
CA LEU A 168 -28.89 8.60 -0.20
C LEU A 168 -30.14 8.14 0.59
N ARG A 169 -30.59 6.88 0.42
CA ARG A 169 -31.67 6.32 1.25
C ARG A 169 -31.26 6.12 2.71
N ASN A 170 -30.03 5.71 2.98
CA ASN A 170 -29.51 5.60 4.34
C ASN A 170 -29.44 6.97 5.02
N ILE A 171 -29.07 8.02 4.29
CA ILE A 171 -29.11 9.42 4.76
C ILE A 171 -30.54 9.82 5.14
N ALA A 172 -31.49 9.65 4.22
CA ALA A 172 -32.89 10.04 4.43
C ALA A 172 -33.54 9.32 5.64
N ASN A 173 -33.09 8.11 5.94
CA ASN A 173 -33.55 7.30 7.06
C ASN A 173 -32.71 7.47 8.34
N ASN A 174 -31.69 8.36 8.34
CA ASN A 174 -30.72 8.53 9.42
C ASN A 174 -30.13 7.20 9.93
N ALA A 175 -29.72 6.34 8.98
CA ALA A 175 -29.38 4.94 9.25
C ALA A 175 -27.91 4.73 9.66
N ASN A 176 -27.74 3.99 10.75
CA ASN A 176 -26.45 3.50 11.27
C ASN A 176 -26.02 2.22 10.54
N ALA A 177 -25.91 2.29 9.21
CA ALA A 177 -25.79 1.12 8.33
C ALA A 177 -24.36 0.73 7.95
N TYR A 178 -23.35 1.48 8.38
CA TYR A 178 -22.00 1.40 7.80
C TYR A 178 -20.97 0.72 8.71
N ASP A 179 -20.08 -0.04 8.07
CA ASP A 179 -18.77 -0.39 8.61
C ASP A 179 -17.79 0.76 8.28
N TYR A 180 -16.85 1.02 9.18
CA TYR A 180 -15.89 2.12 9.11
C TYR A 180 -14.49 1.63 9.48
N LYS A 181 -13.52 1.83 8.59
CA LYS A 181 -12.10 1.56 8.83
C LYS A 181 -11.33 2.88 8.79
N ARG A 182 -10.50 3.15 9.80
CA ARG A 182 -9.53 4.25 9.83
C ARG A 182 -8.11 3.68 9.85
N ILE A 183 -7.23 4.22 9.02
CA ILE A 183 -5.79 3.91 8.95
C ILE A 183 -5.04 5.22 9.21
N ASP A 184 -4.22 5.25 10.26
CA ASP A 184 -3.38 6.40 10.57
C ASP A 184 -2.02 6.38 9.86
N GLU A 185 -1.31 7.51 9.92
CA GLU A 185 0.05 7.73 9.41
C GLU A 185 1.14 6.79 10.00
N ARG A 186 0.80 5.96 11.00
CA ARG A 186 1.64 4.93 11.61
C ARG A 186 1.19 3.51 11.23
N LEU A 187 0.22 3.40 10.31
CA LEU A 187 -0.42 2.17 9.84
C LEU A 187 -1.24 1.44 10.93
N ASN A 188 -1.68 2.14 11.99
CA ASN A 188 -2.65 1.58 12.93
C ASN A 188 -4.04 1.59 12.29
N ALA A 189 -4.64 0.41 12.15
CA ALA A 189 -6.02 0.25 11.68
C ALA A 189 -7.01 0.16 12.85
N ASN A 190 -8.10 0.93 12.80
CA ASN A 190 -9.23 0.83 13.71
C ASN A 190 -10.50 0.54 12.89
N ASN A 191 -11.26 -0.49 13.28
CA ASN A 191 -12.49 -0.90 12.61
C ASN A 191 -13.68 -0.73 13.54
N GLN A 192 -14.74 -0.12 13.05
CA GLN A 192 -15.98 0.18 13.75
C GLN A 192 -17.18 -0.26 12.90
N ARG A 193 -18.31 -0.52 13.55
CA ARG A 193 -19.57 -0.93 12.91
C ARG A 193 -20.70 0.01 13.31
N ASN A 194 -21.83 -0.12 12.62
CA ASN A 194 -23.06 0.62 12.91
C ASN A 194 -22.84 2.15 12.95
N GLN A 195 -21.99 2.65 12.06
CA GLN A 195 -21.74 4.09 11.92
C GLN A 195 -22.81 4.74 11.05
N SER A 196 -23.08 6.02 11.29
CA SER A 196 -23.85 6.85 10.37
C SER A 196 -22.89 7.65 9.48
N LEU A 197 -23.28 7.88 8.22
CA LEU A 197 -22.47 8.70 7.31
C LEU A 197 -22.39 10.16 7.78
N ARG A 198 -23.43 10.66 8.44
CA ARG A 198 -23.49 12.02 8.95
C ARG A 198 -22.47 12.25 10.07
N ASP A 199 -22.36 11.33 11.00
CA ASP A 199 -21.45 11.46 12.14
C ASP A 199 -19.98 11.37 11.70
N VAL A 200 -19.66 10.46 10.77
CA VAL A 200 -18.29 10.33 10.21
C VAL A 200 -17.87 11.58 9.43
N VAL A 201 -18.78 12.21 8.67
CA VAL A 201 -18.49 13.45 7.94
C VAL A 201 -18.38 14.66 8.86
N ASN A 202 -19.16 14.69 9.96
CA ASN A 202 -19.13 15.76 10.95
C ASN A 202 -17.88 15.74 11.85
N ASN A 203 -17.32 14.57 12.16
CA ASN A 203 -16.35 14.41 13.26
C ASN A 203 -14.87 14.53 12.86
N GLU A 204 -14.56 14.88 11.62
CA GLU A 204 -13.18 15.06 11.14
C GLU A 204 -13.13 16.14 10.06
N ASN A 205 -12.01 16.89 10.00
CA ASN A 205 -11.85 18.03 9.08
C ASN A 205 -11.39 17.53 7.70
N TRP A 206 -12.26 16.84 6.96
CA TRP A 206 -11.91 16.16 5.71
C TRP A 206 -11.40 17.10 4.61
N ASP A 207 -10.20 16.86 4.08
CA ASP A 207 -9.70 17.53 2.87
C ASP A 207 -10.41 17.01 1.62
N TYR A 208 -10.57 15.69 1.56
CA TYR A 208 -11.14 14.97 0.43
C TYR A 208 -12.17 13.95 0.89
N ILE A 209 -13.34 13.97 0.25
CA ILE A 209 -14.31 12.87 0.29
C ILE A 209 -14.40 12.28 -1.12
N ALA A 210 -14.02 11.02 -1.26
CA ALA A 210 -14.14 10.25 -2.49
C ALA A 210 -15.37 9.35 -2.46
N ILE A 211 -16.16 9.39 -3.52
CA ILE A 211 -17.42 8.64 -3.63
C ILE A 211 -17.28 7.55 -4.69
N GLU A 212 -17.73 6.34 -4.36
CA GLU A 212 -17.79 5.18 -5.22
C GLU A 212 -19.26 4.79 -5.50
N GLU A 213 -19.53 4.28 -6.71
CA GLU A 213 -20.75 3.56 -7.06
C GLU A 213 -20.48 2.06 -7.01
N SER A 214 -21.47 1.23 -6.66
CA SER A 214 -21.25 -0.22 -6.53
C SER A 214 -20.82 -0.85 -7.85
N ALA A 215 -20.01 -1.91 -7.82
CA ALA A 215 -19.48 -2.56 -9.03
C ALA A 215 -20.57 -2.92 -10.07
N ASP A 216 -21.71 -3.44 -9.59
CA ASP A 216 -22.90 -3.77 -10.40
C ASP A 216 -23.58 -2.56 -11.05
N SER A 217 -23.36 -1.35 -10.49
CA SER A 217 -24.00 -0.09 -10.92
C SER A 217 -23.01 0.91 -11.57
N ALA A 218 -21.70 0.73 -11.38
CA ALA A 218 -20.66 1.70 -11.71
C ALA A 218 -20.58 2.03 -13.21
N GLY A 219 -21.06 1.13 -14.08
CA GLY A 219 -21.17 1.33 -15.52
C GLY A 219 -22.38 2.14 -16.00
N PHE A 220 -23.28 2.59 -15.10
CA PHE A 220 -24.49 3.31 -15.48
C PHE A 220 -24.47 4.78 -15.03
N GLN A 221 -24.74 5.70 -15.96
CA GLN A 221 -24.77 7.14 -15.70
C GLN A 221 -25.85 7.60 -14.71
N LYS A 222 -26.85 6.75 -14.40
CA LYS A 222 -28.01 7.14 -13.61
C LYS A 222 -27.64 7.67 -12.22
N GLY A 223 -26.83 6.92 -11.46
CA GLY A 223 -26.40 7.33 -10.12
C GLY A 223 -25.64 8.66 -10.14
N TYR A 224 -24.67 8.79 -11.05
CA TYR A 224 -23.84 9.99 -11.21
C TYR A 224 -24.61 11.25 -11.66
N LYS A 225 -25.74 11.10 -12.37
CA LYS A 225 -26.55 12.22 -12.87
C LYS A 225 -27.71 12.59 -11.93
N GLU A 226 -28.41 11.60 -11.38
CA GLU A 226 -29.66 11.82 -10.64
C GLU A 226 -29.48 11.84 -9.12
N VAL A 227 -28.45 11.16 -8.59
CA VAL A 227 -28.32 10.91 -7.14
C VAL A 227 -27.11 11.61 -6.54
N LEU A 228 -25.98 11.60 -7.24
CA LEU A 228 -24.73 12.24 -6.83
C LEU A 228 -24.88 13.73 -6.44
N PRO A 229 -25.67 14.59 -7.15
CA PRO A 229 -25.78 16.00 -6.78
C PRO A 229 -26.30 16.22 -5.36
N GLU A 230 -27.35 15.50 -4.94
CA GLU A 230 -27.92 15.63 -3.59
C GLU A 230 -27.00 14.99 -2.54
N LEU A 231 -26.34 13.88 -2.86
CA LEU A 231 -25.33 13.29 -1.98
C LEU A 231 -24.18 14.29 -1.71
N ILE A 232 -23.65 14.94 -2.74
CA ILE A 232 -22.60 15.98 -2.61
C ILE A 232 -23.09 17.15 -1.75
N LYS A 233 -24.34 17.60 -1.95
CA LYS A 233 -24.95 18.68 -1.15
C LYS A 233 -24.99 18.31 0.33
N GLN A 234 -25.51 17.13 0.69
CA GLN A 234 -25.55 16.65 2.09
C GLN A 234 -24.15 16.58 2.71
N LEU A 235 -23.16 16.03 1.99
CA LEU A 235 -21.79 15.92 2.47
C LEU A 235 -21.14 17.28 2.74
N LYS A 236 -21.35 18.26 1.86
CA LYS A 236 -20.86 19.64 2.04
C LYS A 236 -21.60 20.39 3.17
N GLU A 237 -22.89 20.15 3.33
CA GLU A 237 -23.69 20.73 4.43
C GLU A 237 -23.20 20.25 5.81
N TRP A 238 -22.72 19.01 5.91
CA TRP A 238 -22.22 18.44 7.17
C TRP A 238 -20.74 18.74 7.42
N SER A 239 -19.92 18.78 6.36
CA SER A 239 -18.47 19.01 6.48
C SER A 239 -18.11 20.19 7.38
N THR A 240 -17.03 20.00 8.13
CA THR A 240 -16.35 21.03 8.93
C THR A 240 -15.24 21.72 8.14
N ASN A 241 -14.76 21.15 7.03
CA ASN A 241 -13.81 21.81 6.13
C ASN A 241 -14.58 22.63 5.08
N PRO A 242 -14.51 23.99 5.09
CA PRO A 242 -15.18 24.82 4.09
C PRO A 242 -14.60 24.64 2.68
N ASN A 243 -13.36 24.14 2.59
CA ASN A 243 -12.62 23.90 1.35
C ASN A 243 -12.69 22.43 0.89
N LEU A 244 -13.60 21.62 1.47
CA LEU A 244 -13.77 20.20 1.15
C LEU A 244 -13.86 19.94 -0.37
N LYS A 245 -12.94 19.10 -0.86
CA LYS A 245 -12.92 18.62 -2.24
C LYS A 245 -13.66 17.28 -2.35
N ILE A 246 -14.47 17.15 -3.39
CA ILE A 246 -15.16 15.89 -3.69
C ILE A 246 -14.45 15.18 -4.83
N LEU A 247 -14.25 13.88 -4.70
CA LEU A 247 -13.65 13.03 -5.73
C LEU A 247 -14.66 11.92 -6.14
N ILE A 248 -14.49 11.39 -7.34
CA ILE A 248 -15.05 10.07 -7.70
C ILE A 248 -13.92 9.05 -7.72
N HIS A 249 -14.09 7.96 -6.98
CA HIS A 249 -13.28 6.76 -7.19
C HIS A 249 -13.84 6.03 -8.42
N GLN A 250 -13.05 5.91 -9.49
CA GLN A 250 -13.41 5.10 -10.65
C GLN A 250 -12.98 3.64 -10.38
N PRO A 251 -13.92 2.71 -10.14
CA PRO A 251 -13.57 1.30 -9.91
C PRO A 251 -13.14 0.62 -11.21
N TRP A 252 -12.59 -0.58 -11.09
CA TRP A 252 -12.18 -1.45 -12.19
C TRP A 252 -13.32 -2.38 -12.62
N ALA A 253 -13.21 -2.94 -13.82
CA ALA A 253 -14.10 -3.99 -14.31
C ALA A 253 -13.74 -5.36 -13.69
N TYR A 254 -14.76 -6.23 -13.58
CA TYR A 254 -14.63 -7.64 -13.20
C TYR A 254 -13.53 -8.37 -14.02
N SER A 255 -12.95 -9.43 -13.45
CA SER A 255 -12.05 -10.33 -14.21
C SER A 255 -12.80 -10.96 -15.38
N SER A 256 -12.11 -11.24 -16.50
CA SER A 256 -12.73 -11.84 -17.69
C SER A 256 -13.34 -13.23 -17.45
N THR A 257 -13.01 -13.88 -16.34
CA THR A 257 -13.58 -15.16 -15.90
C THR A 257 -14.62 -15.03 -14.78
N ALA A 258 -15.01 -13.81 -14.39
CA ALA A 258 -15.92 -13.59 -13.28
C ALA A 258 -17.30 -14.24 -13.51
N THR A 259 -17.89 -14.76 -12.43
CA THR A 259 -19.19 -15.47 -12.47
C THR A 259 -20.32 -14.71 -11.76
N THR A 260 -19.99 -13.60 -11.11
CA THR A 260 -20.91 -12.72 -10.39
C THR A 260 -22.09 -12.26 -11.27
N PRO A 261 -23.34 -12.40 -10.81
CA PRO A 261 -24.53 -12.11 -11.63
C PRO A 261 -24.59 -10.71 -12.24
N GLY A 262 -24.02 -9.70 -11.59
CA GLY A 262 -24.00 -8.33 -12.10
C GLY A 262 -23.18 -8.14 -13.38
N PHE A 263 -22.18 -9.00 -13.63
CA PHE A 263 -21.35 -8.94 -14.84
C PHE A 263 -22.15 -9.23 -16.12
N LYS A 264 -23.27 -9.96 -16.01
CA LYS A 264 -24.20 -10.24 -17.12
C LYS A 264 -24.80 -8.98 -17.73
N GLN A 265 -24.88 -7.88 -16.98
CA GLN A 265 -25.35 -6.58 -17.48
C GLN A 265 -24.38 -5.97 -18.50
N PHE A 266 -23.13 -6.43 -18.51
CA PHE A 266 -22.07 -6.07 -19.44
C PHE A 266 -21.73 -7.25 -20.37
N ASP A 267 -22.70 -8.14 -20.63
CA ASP A 267 -22.58 -9.36 -21.44
C ASP A 267 -21.51 -10.38 -20.95
N ASN A 268 -21.00 -10.19 -19.72
CA ASN A 268 -19.79 -10.84 -19.20
C ASN A 268 -18.52 -10.48 -20.00
N ASP A 269 -18.49 -9.29 -20.61
CA ASP A 269 -17.34 -8.71 -21.30
C ASP A 269 -16.69 -7.63 -20.43
N GLN A 270 -15.43 -7.85 -20.06
CA GLN A 270 -14.67 -6.95 -19.21
C GLN A 270 -14.43 -5.59 -19.86
N LEU A 271 -14.11 -5.57 -21.16
CA LEU A 271 -13.78 -4.34 -21.87
C LEU A 271 -15.04 -3.48 -22.07
N LYS A 272 -16.19 -4.13 -22.33
CA LYS A 272 -17.51 -3.49 -22.29
C LYS A 272 -17.79 -2.87 -20.93
N MET A 273 -17.61 -3.63 -19.84
CA MET A 273 -17.80 -3.12 -18.47
C MET A 273 -16.87 -1.93 -18.17
N PHE A 274 -15.58 -2.04 -18.49
CA PHE A 274 -14.60 -0.97 -18.31
C PHE A 274 -15.01 0.31 -19.04
N ASN A 275 -15.34 0.20 -20.33
CA ASN A 275 -15.78 1.34 -21.14
C ASN A 275 -17.07 1.96 -20.61
N SER A 276 -18.01 1.15 -20.10
CA SER A 276 -19.20 1.64 -19.39
C SER A 276 -18.85 2.41 -18.11
N ILE A 277 -17.95 1.90 -17.26
CA ILE A 277 -17.52 2.58 -16.02
C ILE A 277 -16.84 3.91 -16.33
N VAL A 278 -15.93 3.95 -17.30
CA VAL A 278 -15.30 5.20 -17.78
C VAL A 278 -16.37 6.19 -18.25
N THR A 279 -17.29 5.75 -19.10
CA THR A 279 -18.37 6.59 -19.64
C THR A 279 -19.35 7.10 -18.57
N ALA A 280 -19.57 6.31 -17.51
CA ALA A 280 -20.44 6.67 -16.40
C ALA A 280 -19.77 7.66 -15.44
N THR A 281 -18.57 7.35 -14.95
CA THR A 281 -17.80 8.22 -14.05
C THR A 281 -17.49 9.57 -14.68
N GLN A 282 -17.16 9.63 -15.97
CA GLN A 282 -16.90 10.89 -16.69
C GLN A 282 -18.13 11.83 -16.78
N SER A 283 -19.35 11.33 -16.53
CA SER A 283 -20.54 12.20 -16.45
C SER A 283 -20.61 13.02 -15.14
N ALA A 284 -19.80 12.68 -14.13
CA ALA A 284 -19.70 13.42 -12.87
C ALA A 284 -18.70 14.59 -12.91
N THR A 285 -17.84 14.69 -13.94
CA THR A 285 -16.65 15.60 -13.95
C THR A 285 -16.97 17.06 -13.61
N ASN A 286 -18.12 17.60 -14.01
CA ASN A 286 -18.51 18.99 -13.73
C ASN A 286 -19.03 19.22 -12.29
N GLN A 287 -19.20 18.15 -11.51
CA GLN A 287 -19.75 18.18 -10.15
C GLN A 287 -18.69 17.96 -9.06
N VAL A 288 -17.50 17.49 -9.44
CA VAL A 288 -16.44 17.01 -8.53
C VAL A 288 -15.10 17.64 -8.87
N THR A 289 -14.18 17.64 -7.91
CA THR A 289 -12.82 18.17 -8.10
C THR A 289 -11.98 17.33 -9.04
N ARG A 290 -12.12 15.99 -9.01
CA ARG A 290 -11.41 15.05 -9.89
C ARG A 290 -12.06 13.66 -9.89
N ILE A 291 -11.79 12.88 -10.92
CA ILE A 291 -11.99 11.42 -10.95
C ILE A 291 -10.63 10.75 -10.71
N VAL A 292 -10.54 9.82 -9.77
CA VAL A 292 -9.33 9.02 -9.51
C VAL A 292 -9.42 7.73 -10.35
N PRO A 293 -8.59 7.57 -11.40
CA PRO A 293 -8.83 6.61 -12.48
C PRO A 293 -8.26 5.22 -12.18
N VAL A 294 -8.54 4.66 -10.99
CA VAL A 294 -8.02 3.35 -10.57
C VAL A 294 -8.44 2.25 -11.56
N GLY A 295 -9.67 2.30 -12.05
CA GLY A 295 -10.17 1.39 -13.10
C GLY A 295 -9.30 1.38 -14.36
N THR A 296 -8.88 2.57 -14.83
CA THR A 296 -7.98 2.70 -15.98
C THR A 296 -6.58 2.18 -15.66
N ALA A 297 -6.05 2.41 -14.46
CA ALA A 297 -4.73 1.92 -14.06
C ALA A 297 -4.67 0.38 -14.01
N ILE A 298 -5.72 -0.26 -13.48
CA ILE A 298 -5.86 -1.72 -13.51
C ILE A 298 -6.01 -2.24 -14.95
N GLN A 299 -6.76 -1.54 -15.81
CA GLN A 299 -6.93 -1.96 -17.20
C GLN A 299 -5.64 -1.78 -18.03
N ASN A 300 -4.82 -0.75 -17.76
CA ASN A 300 -3.47 -0.62 -18.32
C ASN A 300 -2.59 -1.81 -17.89
N ALA A 301 -2.58 -2.14 -16.59
CA ALA A 301 -1.79 -3.25 -16.06
C ALA A 301 -2.21 -4.62 -16.63
N ARG A 302 -3.50 -4.83 -16.93
CA ARG A 302 -4.00 -6.02 -17.65
C ARG A 302 -3.43 -6.20 -19.05
N THR A 303 -2.88 -5.16 -19.68
CA THR A 303 -2.21 -5.30 -20.99
C THR A 303 -0.79 -5.87 -20.89
N THR A 304 -0.23 -5.96 -19.68
CA THR A 304 1.11 -6.48 -19.40
C THR A 304 1.13 -8.00 -19.23
N TYR A 305 2.31 -8.58 -18.97
CA TYR A 305 2.48 -9.98 -18.57
C TYR A 305 1.69 -10.38 -17.32
N LEU A 306 1.24 -9.43 -16.50
CA LEU A 306 0.37 -9.70 -15.35
C LEU A 306 -1.02 -10.18 -15.79
N GLY A 307 -1.54 -9.67 -16.91
CA GLY A 307 -2.89 -9.99 -17.37
C GLY A 307 -3.93 -9.82 -16.25
N GLU A 308 -4.74 -10.85 -16.02
CA GLU A 308 -5.75 -10.85 -14.95
C GLU A 308 -5.18 -11.01 -13.53
N SER A 309 -3.89 -11.33 -13.34
CA SER A 309 -3.32 -11.58 -12.00
C SER A 309 -3.30 -10.34 -11.09
N VAL A 310 -3.63 -9.15 -11.63
CA VAL A 310 -3.88 -7.93 -10.85
C VAL A 310 -5.21 -8.00 -10.07
N ILE A 311 -6.09 -8.95 -10.40
CA ILE A 311 -7.34 -9.28 -9.71
C ILE A 311 -7.29 -10.71 -9.15
N ASN A 312 -7.80 -10.89 -7.94
CA ASN A 312 -8.09 -12.17 -7.32
C ASN A 312 -9.59 -12.48 -7.48
N GLY A 313 -9.92 -13.67 -7.97
CA GLY A 313 -11.31 -14.10 -8.17
C GLY A 313 -12.05 -13.21 -9.17
N ASP A 314 -13.25 -12.77 -8.79
CA ASP A 314 -14.11 -11.96 -9.66
C ASP A 314 -13.70 -10.47 -9.69
N ILE A 315 -13.28 -9.88 -8.55
CA ILE A 315 -13.11 -8.42 -8.44
C ILE A 315 -12.05 -7.93 -7.44
N GLU A 316 -11.49 -8.76 -6.58
CA GLU A 316 -10.64 -8.25 -5.49
C GLU A 316 -9.26 -7.82 -6.01
N LEU A 317 -8.73 -6.66 -5.61
CA LEU A 317 -7.37 -6.28 -5.99
C LEU A 317 -6.35 -7.24 -5.39
N ASN A 318 -5.48 -7.77 -6.24
CA ASN A 318 -4.34 -8.54 -5.81
C ASN A 318 -3.41 -7.69 -4.92
N ALA A 319 -3.05 -8.22 -3.74
CA ALA A 319 -2.37 -7.46 -2.70
C ALA A 319 -0.90 -7.10 -3.01
N THR A 320 -0.25 -7.80 -3.93
CA THR A 320 1.13 -7.47 -4.34
C THR A 320 1.16 -6.62 -5.60
N SER A 321 0.15 -6.67 -6.47
CA SER A 321 0.11 -5.90 -7.72
C SER A 321 -1.00 -4.83 -7.74
N GLY A 322 -2.26 -5.24 -7.89
CA GLY A 322 -3.41 -4.35 -8.05
C GLY A 322 -3.51 -3.26 -6.97
N GLN A 323 -3.27 -3.59 -5.71
CA GLN A 323 -3.34 -2.62 -4.61
C GLN A 323 -2.23 -1.55 -4.67
N TYR A 324 -1.01 -1.93 -5.10
CA TYR A 324 0.09 -0.97 -5.26
C TYR A 324 -0.07 -0.08 -6.49
N ILE A 325 -0.61 -0.62 -7.59
CA ILE A 325 -1.00 0.17 -8.78
C ILE A 325 -2.07 1.19 -8.41
N ALA A 326 -3.07 0.78 -7.63
CA ALA A 326 -4.11 1.66 -7.12
C ALA A 326 -3.55 2.74 -6.17
N ALA A 327 -2.66 2.38 -5.24
CA ALA A 327 -1.97 3.33 -4.35
C ALA A 327 -1.17 4.39 -5.12
N MET A 328 -0.39 3.99 -6.13
CA MET A 328 0.32 4.92 -7.03
C MET A 328 -0.65 5.88 -7.74
N THR A 329 -1.78 5.36 -8.22
CA THR A 329 -2.83 6.17 -8.89
C THR A 329 -3.45 7.20 -7.94
N TRP A 330 -3.70 6.81 -6.69
CA TRP A 330 -4.17 7.72 -5.63
C TRP A 330 -3.14 8.81 -5.31
N ILE A 331 -1.85 8.47 -5.20
CA ILE A 331 -0.77 9.41 -4.90
C ILE A 331 -0.69 10.50 -5.98
N GLU A 332 -0.61 10.12 -7.26
CA GLU A 332 -0.57 11.09 -8.35
C GLU A 332 -1.87 11.91 -8.42
N ALA A 333 -3.03 11.29 -8.22
CA ALA A 333 -4.31 11.97 -8.25
C ALA A 333 -4.51 12.99 -7.12
N LEU A 334 -3.98 12.75 -5.92
CA LEU A 334 -4.11 13.62 -4.74
C LEU A 334 -3.04 14.72 -4.70
N PHE A 335 -1.79 14.36 -4.97
CA PHE A 335 -0.63 15.22 -4.75
C PHE A 335 -0.08 15.86 -6.04
N GLY A 336 -0.48 15.38 -7.22
CA GLY A 336 0.02 15.89 -8.50
C GLY A 336 1.48 15.55 -8.79
N ILE A 337 2.01 14.51 -8.13
CA ILE A 337 3.36 13.99 -8.33
C ILE A 337 3.33 13.00 -9.49
N ASP A 338 4.16 13.22 -10.50
CA ASP A 338 4.47 12.20 -11.51
C ASP A 338 5.14 11.00 -10.82
N VAL A 339 4.40 9.90 -10.65
CA VAL A 339 4.95 8.70 -9.97
C VAL A 339 5.92 7.94 -10.87
N SER A 340 5.90 8.16 -12.20
CA SER A 340 6.85 7.55 -13.13
C SER A 340 8.25 8.14 -13.01
N ALA A 341 8.35 9.46 -12.78
CA ALA A 341 9.60 10.16 -12.50
C ALA A 341 10.04 10.10 -11.01
N SER A 342 9.18 9.58 -10.12
CA SER A 342 9.44 9.56 -8.67
C SER A 342 10.43 8.47 -8.24
N PRO A 343 11.34 8.73 -7.27
CA PRO A 343 12.20 7.72 -6.67
C PRO A 343 11.46 6.75 -5.72
N LEU A 344 10.15 6.91 -5.57
CA LEU A 344 9.29 6.03 -4.77
C LEU A 344 9.43 4.56 -5.22
N MET A 345 9.67 3.64 -4.29
CA MET A 345 9.95 2.23 -4.58
C MET A 345 9.32 1.31 -3.54
N ILE A 346 8.87 0.14 -3.98
CA ILE A 346 8.46 -0.99 -3.15
C ILE A 346 9.70 -1.89 -2.98
N PRO A 347 10.35 -1.94 -1.81
CA PRO A 347 11.71 -2.51 -1.68
C PRO A 347 11.80 -4.00 -2.01
N GLN A 348 10.72 -4.74 -1.79
CA GLN A 348 10.60 -6.18 -2.06
C GLN A 348 10.22 -6.51 -3.51
N MET A 349 10.31 -5.56 -4.44
CA MET A 349 10.04 -5.74 -5.88
C MET A 349 11.19 -5.22 -6.73
N SER A 350 11.42 -5.82 -7.89
CA SER A 350 12.44 -5.33 -8.83
C SER A 350 12.08 -3.96 -9.40
N GLU A 351 13.08 -3.25 -9.93
CA GLU A 351 12.90 -1.96 -10.60
C GLU A 351 11.93 -2.06 -11.79
N TYR A 352 12.02 -3.15 -12.58
CA TYR A 352 11.07 -3.42 -13.66
C TYR A 352 9.61 -3.47 -13.21
N VAL A 353 9.33 -4.18 -12.10
CA VAL A 353 7.97 -4.29 -11.54
C VAL A 353 7.49 -2.94 -10.98
N ASN A 354 8.38 -2.21 -10.29
CA ASN A 354 8.07 -0.87 -9.80
C ASN A 354 7.73 0.09 -10.96
N ASN A 355 8.51 0.06 -12.05
CA ASN A 355 8.27 0.88 -13.23
C ASN A 355 6.98 0.50 -13.96
N LEU A 356 6.64 -0.80 -14.03
CA LEU A 356 5.33 -1.27 -14.52
C LEU A 356 4.19 -0.65 -13.70
N TYR A 357 4.26 -0.68 -12.37
CA TYR A 357 3.18 -0.18 -11.51
C TYR A 357 3.04 1.34 -11.60
N LYS A 358 4.17 2.06 -11.58
CA LYS A 358 4.23 3.52 -11.77
C LYS A 358 3.63 3.93 -13.10
N LEU A 359 4.08 3.33 -14.21
CA LEU A 359 3.60 3.70 -15.54
C LEU A 359 2.13 3.30 -15.76
N SER A 360 1.67 2.19 -15.18
CA SER A 360 0.25 1.81 -15.23
C SER A 360 -0.64 2.88 -14.58
N ALA A 361 -0.21 3.41 -13.43
CA ALA A 361 -0.88 4.50 -12.71
C ALA A 361 -0.77 5.84 -13.43
N HIS A 362 0.44 6.28 -13.79
CA HIS A 362 0.71 7.54 -14.49
C HIS A 362 -0.05 7.63 -15.82
N ASN A 363 0.01 6.58 -16.66
CA ASN A 363 -0.75 6.53 -17.91
C ASN A 363 -2.26 6.60 -17.68
N ALA A 364 -2.78 6.13 -16.55
CA ALA A 364 -4.19 6.28 -16.22
C ALA A 364 -4.57 7.71 -15.79
N ILE A 365 -3.64 8.48 -15.20
CA ILE A 365 -3.86 9.89 -14.89
C ILE A 365 -3.88 10.73 -16.17
N ILE A 366 -2.88 10.55 -17.03
CA ILE A 366 -2.75 11.28 -18.30
C ILE A 366 -3.84 10.87 -19.31
N HIS A 367 -4.20 9.58 -19.36
CA HIS A 367 -5.12 9.01 -20.35
C HIS A 367 -6.36 8.33 -19.72
N SER A 368 -6.96 8.94 -18.69
CA SER A 368 -8.10 8.45 -17.85
C SER A 368 -9.42 8.02 -18.55
N LYS A 369 -9.42 7.90 -19.87
CA LYS A 369 -10.56 7.54 -20.71
C LYS A 369 -10.31 6.37 -21.67
N GLN A 370 -9.08 5.86 -21.74
CA GLN A 370 -8.68 4.81 -22.67
C GLN A 370 -7.64 3.90 -22.03
N VAL A 371 -7.54 2.66 -22.54
CA VAL A 371 -6.47 1.74 -22.15
C VAL A 371 -5.21 2.10 -22.93
N ILE A 372 -4.08 2.20 -22.25
CA ILE A 372 -2.76 2.27 -22.88
C ILE A 372 -2.18 0.86 -22.95
N ASP A 373 -1.76 0.46 -24.15
CA ASP A 373 -1.11 -0.83 -24.36
C ASP A 373 0.35 -0.76 -23.89
N MET A 374 0.64 -1.44 -22.78
CA MET A 374 1.93 -1.38 -22.10
C MET A 374 2.94 -2.32 -22.78
N VAL A 375 3.33 -1.98 -24.01
CA VAL A 375 4.12 -2.83 -24.92
C VAL A 375 5.47 -3.28 -24.35
N ASP A 376 6.15 -2.45 -23.56
CA ASP A 376 7.44 -2.77 -22.92
C ASP A 376 7.30 -3.79 -21.77
N PHE A 377 6.06 -4.10 -21.39
CA PHE A 377 5.69 -4.96 -20.27
C PHE A 377 4.97 -6.25 -20.71
N LYS A 378 5.10 -6.66 -21.98
CA LYS A 378 4.46 -7.87 -22.53
C LYS A 378 5.08 -9.19 -22.08
N SER A 379 6.32 -9.18 -21.59
CA SER A 379 7.00 -10.33 -20.99
C SER A 379 7.48 -9.98 -19.59
N ALA A 380 7.67 -10.99 -18.72
CA ALA A 380 8.08 -10.76 -17.32
C ALA A 380 9.45 -10.08 -17.19
N ASN A 381 10.36 -10.31 -18.14
CA ASN A 381 11.54 -9.48 -18.35
C ASN A 381 12.01 -9.52 -19.82
N PRO A 382 12.01 -8.40 -20.56
CA PRO A 382 12.53 -8.32 -21.92
C PRO A 382 14.04 -8.05 -21.98
N PHE A 383 14.71 -7.80 -20.85
CA PHE A 383 16.13 -7.43 -20.79
C PHE A 383 17.00 -8.42 -21.57
N ILE A 384 17.90 -7.91 -22.40
CA ILE A 384 18.91 -8.69 -23.11
C ILE A 384 20.22 -8.44 -22.37
N LEU A 385 20.79 -9.51 -21.83
CA LEU A 385 22.09 -9.43 -21.18
C LEU A 385 23.17 -9.30 -22.27
N ASP A 386 23.93 -8.20 -22.25
CA ASP A 386 25.05 -7.97 -23.17
C ASP A 386 26.43 -8.10 -22.47
N HIS A 387 26.45 -7.98 -21.14
CA HIS A 387 27.64 -8.12 -20.30
C HIS A 387 27.44 -9.17 -19.19
N PRO A 388 28.48 -9.86 -18.71
CA PRO A 388 28.30 -10.90 -17.69
C PRO A 388 27.83 -10.33 -16.34
N ILE A 389 27.02 -11.10 -15.62
CA ILE A 389 26.69 -10.86 -14.20
C ILE A 389 27.65 -11.67 -13.34
N TYR A 390 28.37 -11.02 -12.43
CA TYR A 390 29.22 -11.69 -11.44
C TYR A 390 28.47 -11.81 -10.12
N ILE A 391 28.47 -12.99 -9.50
CA ILE A 391 27.83 -13.25 -8.21
C ILE A 391 28.84 -13.91 -7.28
N ASP A 392 28.99 -13.33 -6.09
CA ASP A 392 29.86 -13.77 -5.00
C ASP A 392 29.01 -14.45 -3.91
N PHE A 393 29.46 -15.58 -3.37
CA PHE A 393 28.72 -16.39 -2.39
C PHE A 393 29.56 -16.57 -1.13
N GLY A 394 29.19 -15.90 -0.04
CA GLY A 394 30.04 -15.84 1.14
C GLY A 394 29.41 -15.08 2.30
N ASP A 395 30.19 -14.69 3.30
CA ASP A 395 29.78 -13.70 4.31
C ASP A 395 30.54 -12.37 4.23
N LYS A 396 31.51 -12.25 3.31
CA LYS A 396 32.15 -11.02 2.90
C LYS A 396 31.42 -10.42 1.71
N ALA A 397 31.27 -9.10 1.71
CA ALA A 397 30.83 -8.38 0.52
C ALA A 397 32.03 -8.07 -0.38
N THR A 398 31.93 -8.41 -1.66
CA THR A 398 32.84 -7.96 -2.72
C THR A 398 32.25 -6.73 -3.42
N PRO A 399 33.06 -5.69 -3.70
CA PRO A 399 32.60 -4.54 -4.50
C PRO A 399 32.17 -4.92 -5.92
N LEU A 400 31.44 -4.01 -6.57
CA LEU A 400 31.09 -4.15 -7.99
C LEU A 400 32.36 -4.38 -8.86
N PRO A 401 32.28 -5.25 -9.88
CA PRO A 401 31.07 -5.79 -10.51
C PRO A 401 30.44 -7.03 -9.85
N PHE A 402 30.95 -7.50 -8.69
CA PHE A 402 30.34 -8.65 -8.01
C PHE A 402 29.08 -8.27 -7.22
N ASN A 403 27.99 -9.00 -7.48
CA ASN A 403 26.78 -8.99 -6.68
C ASN A 403 27.00 -9.90 -5.47
N SER A 404 27.03 -9.33 -4.27
CA SER A 404 27.34 -10.09 -3.04
C SER A 404 26.12 -10.80 -2.46
N PHE A 405 26.04 -12.11 -2.62
CA PHE A 405 25.03 -12.98 -1.99
C PHE A 405 25.53 -13.42 -0.60
N ILE A 406 25.34 -12.55 0.39
CA ILE A 406 25.97 -12.68 1.72
C ILE A 406 25.24 -13.60 2.73
N ASP A 407 23.99 -13.95 2.43
CA ASP A 407 23.09 -14.63 3.34
C ASP A 407 22.12 -15.52 2.56
N PRO A 408 22.25 -16.86 2.60
CA PRO A 408 21.43 -17.76 1.77
C PRO A 408 19.94 -17.68 2.10
N GLU A 409 19.56 -17.15 3.27
CA GLU A 409 18.15 -16.96 3.65
C GLU A 409 17.53 -15.67 3.06
N LYS A 410 18.33 -14.82 2.38
CA LYS A 410 17.88 -13.55 1.81
C LYS A 410 18.16 -13.47 0.30
N PRO A 411 17.13 -13.52 -0.57
CA PRO A 411 17.32 -13.34 -2.00
C PRO A 411 18.06 -12.04 -2.36
N VAL A 412 18.89 -12.11 -3.40
CA VAL A 412 19.48 -10.91 -4.03
C VAL A 412 18.63 -10.56 -5.24
N SER A 413 17.93 -9.44 -5.15
CA SER A 413 17.11 -8.91 -6.23
C SER A 413 17.90 -7.94 -7.11
N ASN A 414 17.51 -7.85 -8.38
CA ASN A 414 18.06 -6.91 -9.35
C ASN A 414 19.59 -6.96 -9.50
N LEU A 415 20.09 -8.12 -9.91
CA LEU A 415 21.50 -8.34 -10.22
C LEU A 415 22.01 -7.33 -11.26
N ILE A 416 23.21 -6.81 -11.03
CA ILE A 416 23.88 -5.81 -11.88
C ILE A 416 24.91 -6.50 -12.78
N ASP A 417 24.98 -6.11 -14.06
CA ASP A 417 25.99 -6.63 -14.98
C ASP A 417 27.37 -5.94 -14.84
N LYS A 418 28.39 -6.46 -15.55
CA LYS A 418 29.76 -5.94 -15.55
C LYS A 418 29.89 -4.45 -15.92
N ALA A 419 28.95 -3.91 -16.70
CA ALA A 419 28.94 -2.51 -17.11
C ALA A 419 28.16 -1.61 -16.15
N GLY A 420 27.49 -2.17 -15.14
CA GLY A 420 26.69 -1.44 -14.17
C GLY A 420 25.20 -1.40 -14.49
N ASN A 421 24.72 -2.15 -15.49
CA ASN A 421 23.31 -2.13 -15.88
C ASN A 421 22.43 -2.98 -14.96
N SER A 422 21.24 -2.47 -14.67
CA SER A 422 20.13 -3.16 -14.02
C SER A 422 19.59 -4.28 -14.92
N THR A 423 19.78 -5.55 -14.55
CA THR A 423 19.33 -6.69 -15.39
C THR A 423 17.93 -7.20 -15.04
N TYR A 424 17.42 -6.79 -13.88
CA TYR A 424 16.20 -7.29 -13.23
C TYR A 424 16.20 -8.78 -12.88
N PHE A 425 17.29 -9.51 -13.12
CA PHE A 425 17.41 -10.93 -12.71
C PHE A 425 17.55 -10.99 -11.18
N ASN A 426 16.98 -12.01 -10.55
CA ASN A 426 17.12 -12.23 -9.11
C ASN A 426 17.72 -13.62 -8.85
N ILE A 427 18.34 -13.81 -7.68
CA ILE A 427 18.81 -15.12 -7.22
C ILE A 427 18.37 -15.40 -5.78
N GLU A 428 17.89 -16.61 -5.54
CA GLU A 428 17.52 -17.13 -4.22
C GLU A 428 18.15 -18.51 -3.98
N ALA A 429 18.41 -18.87 -2.71
CA ALA A 429 18.71 -20.25 -2.36
C ALA A 429 17.41 -21.01 -2.09
N THR A 430 17.22 -22.14 -2.76
CA THR A 430 16.05 -23.01 -2.60
C THR A 430 16.32 -24.17 -1.62
N SER A 431 17.50 -24.17 -1.01
CA SER A 431 17.91 -25.08 0.09
C SER A 431 18.82 -24.33 1.08
N ALA A 432 18.85 -24.75 2.34
CA ALA A 432 19.77 -24.18 3.33
C ALA A 432 21.25 -24.45 3.00
N PHE A 433 22.11 -23.43 3.07
CA PHE A 433 23.56 -23.54 2.93
C PHE A 433 24.29 -23.22 4.24
N GLY A 434 25.45 -23.84 4.46
CA GLY A 434 26.44 -23.33 5.40
C GLY A 434 27.30 -22.25 4.74
N LYS A 435 27.94 -21.40 5.54
CA LYS A 435 28.93 -20.42 5.08
C LYS A 435 30.30 -20.78 5.64
N LEU A 436 31.34 -20.73 4.81
CA LEU A 436 32.71 -21.13 5.20
C LEU A 436 33.72 -20.07 4.78
N ASN A 437 34.62 -19.74 5.71
CA ASN A 437 35.75 -18.85 5.49
C ASN A 437 37.07 -19.63 5.51
N ARG A 438 37.89 -19.49 4.46
CA ARG A 438 39.24 -20.05 4.34
C ARG A 438 40.21 -18.96 3.87
N ARG A 439 41.14 -18.56 4.73
CA ARG A 439 42.23 -17.65 4.36
C ARG A 439 43.24 -18.36 3.43
N GLU A 440 44.10 -17.57 2.78
CA GLU A 440 45.26 -18.03 1.99
C GLU A 440 44.92 -18.75 0.66
N ILE A 441 43.68 -18.65 0.18
CA ILE A 441 43.29 -19.11 -1.16
C ILE A 441 43.47 -17.96 -2.17
N SER A 442 44.31 -18.21 -3.17
CA SER A 442 44.61 -17.29 -4.29
C SER A 442 44.14 -17.89 -5.61
N ASN A 443 43.57 -17.09 -6.52
CA ASN A 443 43.26 -17.49 -7.89
C ASN A 443 44.25 -16.86 -8.90
N THR A 444 44.25 -17.36 -10.14
CA THR A 444 44.92 -16.76 -11.30
C THR A 444 43.93 -16.27 -12.36
N LEU A 445 42.64 -16.18 -12.00
CA LEU A 445 41.54 -15.68 -12.83
C LEU A 445 41.38 -14.15 -12.71
N GLY A 446 42.02 -13.51 -11.73
CA GLY A 446 41.87 -12.09 -11.43
C GLY A 446 40.67 -11.77 -10.53
N PHE A 447 40.01 -12.78 -9.93
CA PHE A 447 38.96 -12.53 -8.96
C PHE A 447 39.52 -11.90 -7.67
N PRO A 448 38.75 -11.02 -6.99
CA PRO A 448 39.15 -10.46 -5.70
C PRO A 448 39.43 -11.53 -4.64
N GLU A 449 40.25 -11.17 -3.65
CA GLU A 449 40.57 -12.05 -2.52
C GLU A 449 39.34 -12.46 -1.71
N SER A 450 38.35 -11.58 -1.57
CA SER A 450 37.08 -11.87 -0.90
C SER A 450 36.44 -13.12 -1.50
N VAL A 451 36.11 -13.07 -2.78
CA VAL A 451 35.49 -14.15 -3.57
C VAL A 451 36.17 -15.51 -3.40
N CYS A 452 37.49 -15.55 -3.26
CA CYS A 452 38.23 -16.82 -3.14
C CYS A 452 38.33 -17.34 -1.71
N GLN A 453 38.08 -16.50 -0.71
CA GLN A 453 38.27 -16.82 0.70
C GLN A 453 36.99 -17.23 1.42
N ASP A 454 35.83 -17.12 0.82
CA ASP A 454 34.57 -17.63 1.37
C ASP A 454 33.68 -18.31 0.33
N MET A 455 32.76 -19.14 0.80
CA MET A 455 31.84 -19.93 -0.02
C MET A 455 30.54 -20.26 0.70
N PHE A 456 29.49 -20.53 -0.07
CA PHE A 456 28.35 -21.32 0.37
C PHE A 456 28.64 -22.81 0.17
N PHE A 457 28.43 -23.63 1.20
CA PHE A 457 28.83 -25.05 1.21
C PHE A 457 27.83 -25.97 1.91
N ARG A 458 28.01 -27.29 1.73
CA ARG A 458 27.23 -28.38 2.35
C ARG A 458 28.11 -29.57 2.72
N ASP A 459 27.73 -30.29 3.78
CA ASP A 459 28.34 -31.56 4.19
C ASP A 459 27.66 -32.73 3.43
N GLY A 460 28.10 -33.07 2.21
CA GLY A 460 27.35 -33.97 1.33
C GLY A 460 27.09 -35.39 1.89
N ARG A 461 27.89 -35.87 2.85
CA ARG A 461 27.67 -37.16 3.54
C ARG A 461 26.77 -37.09 4.77
N LYS A 462 26.38 -35.89 5.21
CA LYS A 462 25.52 -35.69 6.37
C LYS A 462 24.05 -35.79 5.95
N PRO A 463 23.20 -36.51 6.72
CA PRO A 463 21.78 -36.63 6.41
C PRO A 463 21.11 -35.28 6.20
N GLY A 464 20.35 -35.13 5.11
CA GLY A 464 19.69 -33.87 4.74
C GLY A 464 20.58 -32.79 4.12
N GLN A 465 21.89 -33.04 3.93
CA GLN A 465 22.82 -32.07 3.33
C GLN A 465 23.36 -32.44 1.93
N GLY A 466 23.00 -33.61 1.39
CA GLY A 466 23.51 -34.11 0.10
C GLY A 466 23.22 -33.28 -1.17
N ILE A 467 22.33 -32.27 -1.07
CA ILE A 467 21.97 -31.35 -2.17
C ILE A 467 22.04 -29.92 -1.64
N GLY A 468 22.63 -29.00 -2.41
CA GLY A 468 22.41 -27.56 -2.31
C GLY A 468 21.71 -27.07 -3.59
N SER A 469 20.90 -26.02 -3.53
CA SER A 469 20.22 -25.49 -4.72
C SER A 469 19.91 -24.00 -4.67
N PHE A 470 19.94 -23.39 -5.84
CA PHE A 470 19.56 -21.99 -6.10
C PHE A 470 18.51 -21.92 -7.20
N LYS A 471 17.82 -20.80 -7.29
CA LYS A 471 17.01 -20.42 -8.45
C LYS A 471 17.41 -19.03 -8.91
N VAL A 472 17.66 -18.88 -10.21
CA VAL A 472 17.70 -17.57 -10.86
C VAL A 472 16.32 -17.34 -11.49
N SER A 473 15.74 -16.16 -11.26
CA SER A 473 14.40 -15.81 -11.71
C SER A 473 14.38 -14.49 -12.47
N ASN A 474 13.26 -14.23 -13.15
CA ASN A 474 13.04 -13.05 -13.97
C ASN A 474 14.03 -12.92 -15.14
N MET A 475 14.46 -14.05 -15.72
CA MET A 475 15.33 -14.09 -16.89
C MET A 475 14.53 -13.98 -18.20
N ASN A 476 15.11 -13.36 -19.23
CA ASN A 476 14.49 -13.29 -20.55
C ASN A 476 14.48 -14.68 -21.22
N THR A 477 13.27 -15.22 -21.42
CA THR A 477 12.98 -16.58 -21.90
C THR A 477 13.29 -16.82 -23.37
N THR A 478 13.52 -15.76 -24.15
CA THR A 478 13.87 -15.82 -25.57
C THR A 478 15.38 -15.96 -25.82
N LYS A 479 16.19 -15.90 -24.75
CA LYS A 479 17.66 -15.91 -24.80
C LYS A 479 18.22 -17.15 -24.13
N LYS A 480 19.46 -17.50 -24.47
CA LYS A 480 20.25 -18.51 -23.76
C LYS A 480 21.40 -17.86 -22.99
N TYR A 481 21.84 -18.57 -21.96
CA TYR A 481 22.88 -18.14 -21.04
C TYR A 481 23.87 -19.28 -20.79
N THR A 482 25.12 -18.91 -20.57
CA THR A 482 26.16 -19.79 -20.06
C THR A 482 26.34 -19.51 -18.57
N PHE A 483 26.29 -20.55 -17.76
CA PHE A 483 26.53 -20.50 -16.32
C PHE A 483 27.94 -21.01 -16.04
N VAL A 484 28.78 -20.14 -15.47
CA VAL A 484 30.17 -20.43 -15.14
C VAL A 484 30.31 -20.46 -13.62
N PHE A 485 30.84 -21.55 -13.07
CA PHE A 485 31.00 -21.73 -11.63
C PHE A 485 32.47 -21.81 -11.25
N TYR A 486 32.83 -21.09 -10.18
CA TYR A 486 34.12 -21.19 -9.52
C TYR A 486 33.92 -21.67 -8.07
N GLY A 487 34.81 -22.55 -7.64
CA GLY A 487 34.82 -23.13 -6.31
C GLY A 487 36.23 -23.53 -5.92
N ALA A 488 36.68 -23.10 -4.75
CA ALA A 488 38.02 -23.31 -4.23
C ALA A 488 38.01 -23.47 -2.71
N ILE A 489 38.74 -24.45 -2.20
CA ILE A 489 38.91 -24.71 -0.77
C ILE A 489 40.34 -25.19 -0.50
N ASN A 490 40.91 -24.83 0.64
CA ASN A 490 42.23 -25.30 1.08
C ASN A 490 42.16 -26.71 1.74
N ASP A 491 41.43 -27.62 1.09
CA ASP A 491 41.23 -29.02 1.49
C ASP A 491 41.54 -29.94 0.29
N LYS A 492 41.51 -31.27 0.48
CA LYS A 492 41.79 -32.28 -0.54
C LYS A 492 40.65 -33.27 -0.72
N ASN A 493 40.55 -33.82 -1.91
CA ASN A 493 39.55 -34.79 -2.36
C ASN A 493 38.12 -34.24 -2.40
N THR A 494 37.97 -32.92 -2.52
CA THR A 494 36.71 -32.19 -2.63
C THR A 494 36.31 -31.96 -4.08
N GLY A 495 35.01 -31.89 -4.33
CA GLY A 495 34.49 -31.65 -5.67
C GLY A 495 32.99 -31.45 -5.70
N THR A 496 32.55 -30.49 -6.51
CA THR A 496 31.16 -30.06 -6.64
C THR A 496 30.67 -30.37 -8.04
N ARG A 497 29.56 -31.10 -8.14
CA ARG A 497 28.79 -31.26 -9.37
C ARG A 497 27.77 -30.14 -9.43
N PHE A 498 27.83 -29.35 -10.49
CA PHE A 498 26.83 -28.34 -10.82
C PHE A 498 25.90 -28.92 -11.88
N LYS A 499 24.58 -28.76 -11.70
CA LYS A 499 23.56 -29.07 -12.69
C LYS A 499 22.59 -27.91 -12.82
N VAL A 500 22.37 -27.44 -14.04
CA VAL A 500 21.54 -26.27 -14.34
C VAL A 500 20.36 -26.73 -15.20
N ARG A 501 19.14 -26.32 -14.84
CA ARG A 501 17.88 -26.78 -15.45
C ARG A 501 16.96 -25.61 -15.81
N GLY A 502 16.94 -25.24 -17.08
CA GLY A 502 15.94 -24.34 -17.70
C GLY A 502 14.87 -25.15 -18.44
N VAL A 503 14.60 -24.82 -19.71
CA VAL A 503 13.87 -25.69 -20.67
C VAL A 503 14.73 -26.91 -21.05
N ASN A 504 16.03 -26.67 -21.22
CA ASN A 504 17.06 -27.70 -21.34
C ASN A 504 17.90 -27.77 -20.06
N GLU A 505 18.70 -28.82 -19.92
CA GLU A 505 19.61 -28.99 -18.79
C GLU A 505 21.04 -29.34 -19.22
N GLY A 506 21.99 -29.02 -18.34
CA GLY A 506 23.41 -29.36 -18.48
C GLY A 506 24.07 -29.53 -17.11
N GLN A 507 25.21 -30.21 -17.06
CA GLN A 507 25.94 -30.45 -15.82
C GLN A 507 27.46 -30.50 -16.04
N MET A 508 28.22 -30.15 -15.01
CA MET A 508 29.69 -30.16 -15.03
C MET A 508 30.23 -30.43 -13.61
N ASP A 509 31.35 -31.15 -13.51
CA ASP A 509 32.02 -31.42 -12.25
C ASP A 509 33.27 -30.54 -12.10
N LEU A 510 33.43 -29.91 -10.94
CA LEU A 510 34.59 -29.09 -10.58
C LEU A 510 35.30 -29.69 -9.36
N SER A 511 36.63 -29.77 -9.40
CA SER A 511 37.41 -30.04 -8.18
C SER A 511 37.66 -28.72 -7.46
N ASN A 512 37.27 -28.64 -6.19
CA ASN A 512 37.48 -27.45 -5.36
C ASN A 512 38.90 -27.42 -4.75
N ASP A 513 39.66 -28.53 -4.83
CA ASP A 513 40.98 -28.72 -4.18
C ASP A 513 42.01 -27.66 -4.60
N TYR A 514 42.30 -26.72 -3.70
CA TYR A 514 43.26 -25.62 -3.89
C TYR A 514 43.12 -24.93 -5.25
N ASN A 515 41.88 -24.88 -5.78
CA ASN A 515 41.61 -24.49 -7.15
C ASN A 515 42.00 -23.02 -7.39
N LYS A 516 42.80 -22.77 -8.45
CA LYS A 516 43.27 -21.43 -8.80
C LYS A 516 42.69 -20.90 -10.11
N ASP A 517 42.28 -21.79 -11.01
CA ASP A 517 42.06 -21.51 -12.43
C ASP A 517 40.93 -22.30 -13.09
N LYS A 518 40.41 -23.35 -12.45
CA LYS A 518 39.40 -24.23 -13.06
C LYS A 518 38.00 -23.67 -12.85
N LEU A 519 37.21 -23.76 -13.91
CA LEU A 519 35.81 -23.34 -13.96
C LEU A 519 34.94 -24.50 -14.44
N ALA A 520 33.74 -24.63 -13.89
CA ALA A 520 32.69 -25.47 -14.46
C ALA A 520 31.80 -24.60 -15.35
N ILE A 521 31.82 -24.85 -16.67
CA ILE A 521 31.09 -24.08 -17.66
C ILE A 521 29.92 -24.93 -18.20
N ILE A 522 28.71 -24.40 -18.10
CA ILE A 522 27.47 -25.04 -18.57
C ILE A 522 26.77 -24.07 -19.53
N GLU A 523 26.87 -24.36 -20.83
CA GLU A 523 26.47 -23.43 -21.89
C GLU A 523 25.02 -23.61 -22.36
N ASN A 524 24.52 -22.60 -23.08
CA ASN A 524 23.30 -22.67 -23.89
C ASN A 524 22.01 -23.01 -23.10
N ILE A 525 21.92 -22.65 -21.83
CA ILE A 525 20.72 -22.85 -21.01
C ILE A 525 19.68 -21.78 -21.36
N GLN A 526 18.50 -22.20 -21.80
CA GLN A 526 17.34 -21.34 -22.02
C GLN A 526 16.43 -21.35 -20.78
N PRO A 527 16.05 -20.20 -20.19
CA PRO A 527 15.11 -20.16 -19.07
C PRO A 527 13.75 -20.75 -19.42
N ARG A 528 13.06 -21.29 -18.42
CA ARG A 528 11.68 -21.80 -18.53
C ARG A 528 10.71 -20.68 -18.90
N GLN A 529 9.49 -21.04 -19.30
CA GLN A 529 8.45 -20.07 -19.69
C GLN A 529 8.10 -19.06 -18.59
N ASP A 530 8.33 -19.40 -17.31
CA ASP A 530 8.15 -18.52 -16.15
C ASP A 530 9.38 -17.62 -15.86
N GLY A 531 10.40 -17.62 -16.71
CA GLY A 531 11.62 -16.85 -16.53
C GLY A 531 12.60 -17.45 -15.52
N THR A 532 12.47 -18.73 -15.16
CA THR A 532 13.33 -19.37 -14.15
C THR A 532 14.38 -20.33 -14.71
N VAL A 533 15.47 -20.47 -13.96
CA VAL A 533 16.49 -21.53 -14.08
C VAL A 533 16.81 -22.04 -12.68
N ASP A 534 16.66 -23.35 -12.46
CA ASP A 534 17.12 -23.99 -11.21
C ASP A 534 18.57 -24.44 -11.34
N ILE A 535 19.33 -24.31 -10.25
CA ILE A 535 20.73 -24.72 -10.14
C ILE A 535 20.86 -25.67 -8.95
N GLU A 536 21.44 -26.84 -9.18
CA GLU A 536 21.62 -27.92 -8.20
C GLU A 536 23.11 -28.21 -8.02
N LEU A 537 23.54 -28.26 -6.77
CA LEU A 537 24.90 -28.57 -6.34
C LEU A 537 24.86 -29.89 -5.56
N THR A 538 25.76 -30.81 -5.92
CA THR A 538 25.94 -32.10 -5.22
C THR A 538 27.42 -32.45 -5.13
N MET A 539 27.76 -33.52 -4.40
CA MET A 539 29.11 -34.09 -4.47
C MET A 539 29.42 -34.57 -5.90
N ALA A 540 30.55 -34.14 -6.45
CA ALA A 540 31.09 -34.75 -7.66
C ALA A 540 31.46 -36.23 -7.40
N PRO A 541 31.41 -37.14 -8.39
CA PRO A 541 31.67 -38.57 -8.16
C PRO A 541 33.08 -38.90 -7.64
N PHE A 542 34.05 -38.03 -7.90
CA PHE A 542 35.43 -38.15 -7.39
C PHE A 542 35.62 -37.54 -5.99
N ASN A 543 34.59 -36.91 -5.40
CA ASN A 543 34.67 -36.31 -4.07
C ASN A 543 34.73 -37.41 -2.99
N THR A 544 35.94 -37.66 -2.50
CA THR A 544 36.20 -38.67 -1.46
C THR A 544 36.50 -38.06 -0.08
N GLN A 545 36.49 -36.73 0.06
CA GLN A 545 36.69 -36.00 1.32
C GLN A 545 35.72 -36.47 2.41
N TRP A 546 36.19 -36.51 3.66
CA TRP A 546 35.57 -37.26 4.75
C TRP A 546 34.11 -36.87 5.06
N GLY A 547 33.77 -35.56 5.00
CA GLY A 547 32.42 -35.02 5.17
C GLY A 547 31.65 -34.84 3.85
N GLY A 548 32.33 -35.02 2.71
CA GLY A 548 31.77 -34.83 1.37
C GLY A 548 31.54 -33.36 1.02
N PHE A 549 32.45 -32.47 1.42
CA PHE A 549 32.30 -31.03 1.19
C PHE A 549 32.14 -30.69 -0.29
N PHE A 550 31.06 -29.98 -0.62
CA PHE A 550 30.83 -29.34 -1.91
C PHE A 550 30.28 -27.92 -1.70
N GLY A 551 30.50 -27.02 -2.66
CA GLY A 551 30.18 -25.61 -2.51
C GLY A 551 30.63 -24.73 -3.68
N VAL A 552 30.25 -23.46 -3.60
CA VAL A 552 30.49 -22.44 -4.63
C VAL A 552 31.02 -21.16 -3.99
N ASN A 553 32.03 -20.58 -4.62
CA ASN A 553 32.60 -19.28 -4.30
C ASN A 553 31.96 -18.19 -5.18
N ALA A 554 31.92 -18.43 -6.50
CA ALA A 554 31.34 -17.51 -7.45
C ALA A 554 30.56 -18.22 -8.56
N MET A 555 29.58 -17.50 -9.09
CA MET A 555 28.89 -17.82 -10.34
C MET A 555 28.94 -16.60 -11.27
N ILE A 556 29.13 -16.85 -12.55
CA ILE A 556 28.99 -15.84 -13.60
C ILE A 556 27.87 -16.28 -14.53
N ILE A 557 26.90 -15.40 -14.76
CA ILE A 557 25.87 -15.58 -15.80
C ILE A 557 26.33 -14.80 -17.02
N VAL A 558 26.53 -15.50 -18.12
CA VAL A 558 27.13 -14.95 -19.36
C VAL A 558 26.11 -15.06 -20.49
N PRO A 559 25.93 -14.04 -21.33
CA PRO A 559 25.03 -14.16 -22.48
C PRO A 559 25.60 -15.02 -23.61
N GLU A 560 24.71 -15.65 -24.38
CA GLU A 560 25.05 -16.41 -25.59
C GLU A 560 25.87 -15.55 -26.57
N GLY A 561 27.05 -16.05 -26.98
CA GLY A 561 27.93 -15.36 -27.93
C GLY A 561 28.91 -14.34 -27.33
N TYR A 562 28.97 -14.17 -26.00
CA TYR A 562 29.96 -13.30 -25.35
C TYR A 562 31.40 -13.77 -25.64
N SER A 563 32.26 -12.84 -26.08
CA SER A 563 33.64 -13.12 -26.51
C SER A 563 34.73 -12.59 -25.55
N GLY A 564 34.34 -11.96 -24.44
CA GLY A 564 35.28 -11.52 -23.40
C GLY A 564 35.70 -12.66 -22.47
N SER A 565 36.80 -12.45 -21.73
CA SER A 565 37.19 -13.36 -20.66
C SER A 565 36.16 -13.34 -19.51
N TYR A 566 35.89 -14.52 -18.96
CA TYR A 566 35.10 -14.72 -17.75
C TYR A 566 35.76 -14.01 -16.56
#